data_AF-A0A7W9Z3B9-F1
#
_entry.id   AF-A0A7W9Z3B9-F1
#
_cell.length_a   1.000
_cell.length_b   1.000
_cell.length_c   1.000
_cell.angle_alpha   90.00
_cell.angle_beta   90.00
_cell.angle_gamma   90.00
#
_symmetry.space_group_name_H-M   'P 1'
#
loop_
_entity.id
_entity.type
_entity.pdbx_description
1 polymer ?
#
loop_
_entity_poly.entity_id
_entity_poly.type
_entity_poly.pdbx_seq_one_letter_code
_entity_poly.pdbx_strand_id
1 'polypeptide(L)' 'MVIPDFCPVLGLPLYRNTGGLAQGPNSPSLDRSDPTLGYTRGNVTVISSKANAIKSNATPEELLRVAAYYQEHR' A
#
# COMPACT_ATOMS: atom_id res chain seq x y z
N MET A 1 -16.04 -4.16 -5.03
CA MET A 1 -14.76 -3.78 -4.43
C MET A 1 -14.99 -2.47 -3.73
N VAL A 2 -14.74 -2.41 -2.44
CA VAL A 2 -14.96 -1.22 -1.60
C VAL A 2 -13.60 -0.54 -1.43
N ILE A 3 -13.53 0.77 -1.70
CA ILE A 3 -12.36 1.58 -1.39
C ILE A 3 -12.58 2.11 0.03
N PRO A 4 -11.72 1.79 1.00
CA PRO A 4 -11.86 2.32 2.35
C PRO A 4 -11.51 3.81 2.37
N ASP A 5 -12.08 4.57 3.30
CA ASP A 5 -11.77 5.99 3.48
C ASP A 5 -10.31 6.21 3.95
N PHE A 6 -9.74 5.20 4.62
CA PHE A 6 -8.38 5.20 5.12
C PHE A 6 -7.60 3.97 4.65
N CYS A 7 -6.32 4.16 4.36
CA CYS A 7 -5.40 3.09 4.01
C CYS A 7 -5.23 2.15 5.22
N PRO A 8 -5.51 0.85 5.09
CA PRO A 8 -5.42 -0.08 6.21
C PRO A 8 -3.97 -0.31 6.69
N VAL A 9 -2.96 0.00 5.86
CA VAL A 9 -1.54 -0.19 6.20
C VAL A 9 -0.94 1.01 6.91
N LEU A 10 -1.26 2.23 6.45
CA LEU A 10 -0.61 3.47 6.92
C LEU A 10 -1.55 4.42 7.68
N GLY A 11 -2.85 4.13 7.73
CA GLY A 11 -3.86 5.01 8.36
C GLY A 11 -4.09 6.34 7.65
N LEU A 12 -3.53 6.53 6.45
CA LEU A 12 -3.67 7.77 5.68
C LEU A 12 -5.00 7.81 4.91
N PRO A 13 -5.65 8.98 4.76
CA PRO A 13 -6.90 9.08 3.99
C PRO A 13 -6.65 8.75 2.52
N LEU A 14 -7.53 7.95 1.92
CA LEU A 14 -7.48 7.61 0.51
C LEU A 14 -8.35 8.55 -0.31
N TYR A 15 -7.78 9.16 -1.33
CA TYR A 15 -8.52 10.00 -2.26
C TYR A 15 -7.95 9.89 -3.66
N ARG A 16 -8.84 9.97 -4.65
CA ARG A 16 -8.45 10.00 -6.07
C ARG A 16 -8.15 11.45 -6.43
N ASN A 17 -7.00 11.68 -7.05
CA ASN A 17 -6.74 12.97 -7.67
C ASN A 17 -7.71 13.18 -8.83
N THR A 18 -8.41 14.31 -8.85
CA THR A 18 -9.37 14.69 -9.90
C THR A 18 -8.69 15.56 -10.96
N GLY A 19 -9.25 15.61 -12.18
CA GLY A 19 -8.80 16.55 -13.21
C GLY A 19 -7.52 16.14 -13.97
N GLY A 20 -7.23 14.85 -14.09
CA GLY A 20 -6.09 14.35 -14.88
C GLY A 20 -4.73 14.50 -14.18
N LEU A 21 -4.72 14.91 -12.92
CA LEU A 21 -3.52 14.94 -12.09
C LEU A 21 -2.95 13.54 -11.89
N ALA A 22 -1.62 13.43 -11.88
CA ALA A 22 -0.90 12.17 -11.66
C ALA A 22 -1.30 11.52 -10.33
N GLN A 23 -1.15 10.20 -10.23
CA GLN A 23 -1.42 9.47 -9.00
C GLN A 23 -0.53 9.99 -7.86
N GLY A 24 -1.16 10.34 -6.73
CA GLY A 24 -0.47 10.80 -5.53
C GLY A 24 -0.21 9.68 -4.53
N PRO A 25 0.55 9.95 -3.46
CA PRO A 25 0.85 8.95 -2.42
C PRO A 25 -0.39 8.37 -1.74
N ASN A 26 -1.46 9.17 -1.63
CA ASN A 26 -2.74 8.79 -1.03
C ASN A 26 -3.74 8.20 -2.04
N SER A 27 -3.35 8.07 -3.32
CA SER A 27 -4.22 7.45 -4.30
C SER A 27 -4.47 5.97 -3.97
N PRO A 28 -5.70 5.48 -4.10
CA PRO A 28 -5.99 4.06 -3.89
C PRO A 28 -5.31 3.21 -4.96
N SER A 29 -4.61 2.17 -4.52
CA SER A 29 -3.90 1.18 -5.33
C SER A 29 -4.42 -0.22 -5.01
N LEU A 30 -4.53 -1.07 -6.04
CA LEU A 30 -4.90 -2.46 -5.88
C LEU A 30 -3.68 -3.27 -5.51
N ASP A 31 -3.69 -3.79 -4.29
CA ASP A 31 -2.65 -4.65 -3.79
C ASP A 31 -3.05 -6.12 -3.88
N ARG A 32 -2.14 -6.95 -4.40
CA ARG A 32 -2.30 -8.42 -4.44
C ARG A 32 -1.58 -9.03 -3.24
N SER A 33 -2.31 -9.79 -2.43
CA SER A 33 -1.74 -10.52 -1.28
C SER A 33 -0.88 -11.70 -1.72
N ASP A 34 -1.33 -12.44 -2.73
CA ASP A 34 -0.62 -13.55 -3.36
C ASP A 34 -0.36 -13.20 -4.83
N PRO A 35 0.90 -13.02 -5.24
CA PRO A 35 1.25 -12.69 -6.62
C PRO A 35 1.02 -13.85 -7.60
N THR A 36 0.89 -15.09 -7.12
CA THR A 36 0.60 -16.30 -7.94
C THR A 36 -0.87 -16.40 -8.32
N LEU A 37 -1.74 -15.70 -7.58
CA LEU A 37 -3.17 -15.61 -7.85
C LEU A 37 -3.49 -14.34 -8.68
N GLY A 38 -4.49 -14.45 -9.55
CA GLY A 38 -5.00 -13.29 -10.30
C GLY A 38 -5.70 -12.24 -9.41
N TYR A 39 -6.26 -11.20 -10.04
CA TYR A 39 -7.06 -10.17 -9.34
C TYR A 39 -8.45 -10.71 -8.95
N THR A 40 -8.50 -11.55 -7.93
CA THR A 40 -9.74 -12.13 -7.40
C THR A 40 -10.18 -11.41 -6.11
N ARG A 41 -11.48 -11.42 -5.79
CA ARG A 41 -12.03 -10.69 -4.63
C ARG A 41 -11.43 -11.11 -3.27
N GLY A 42 -10.83 -12.29 -3.18
CA GLY A 42 -10.16 -12.79 -1.97
C GLY A 42 -8.65 -12.52 -1.94
N ASN A 43 -8.07 -12.01 -3.03
CA ASN A 43 -6.62 -11.82 -3.18
C ASN A 43 -6.22 -10.34 -3.31
N VAL A 44 -7.20 -9.42 -3.33
CA VAL A 44 -6.95 -8.01 -3.62
C VAL A 44 -7.47 -7.13 -2.50
N THR A 45 -6.60 -6.29 -1.96
CA THR A 45 -6.93 -5.25 -0.97
C THR A 45 -6.63 -3.88 -1.55
N VAL A 46 -7.41 -2.86 -1.20
CA VAL A 46 -7.13 -1.47 -1.59
C VAL A 46 -6.25 -0.81 -0.53
N ILE A 47 -5.05 -0.38 -0.91
CA ILE A 47 -4.11 0.35 -0.05
C ILE A 47 -3.70 1.67 -0.71
N SER A 48 -2.93 2.52 -0.02
CA SER A 48 -2.41 3.74 -0.65
C SER A 48 -1.27 3.40 -1.62
N SER A 49 -1.10 4.20 -2.68
CA SER A 49 0.05 4.11 -3.58
C SER A 49 1.38 4.18 -2.82
N LYS A 50 1.44 4.97 -1.74
CA LYS A 50 2.60 5.02 -0.84
C LYS A 50 2.87 3.67 -0.17
N ALA A 51 1.85 3.04 0.42
CA ALA A 51 1.99 1.71 1.04
C ALA A 51 2.43 0.67 0.02
N ASN A 52 1.84 0.71 -1.18
CA ASN A 52 2.21 -0.19 -2.27
C ASN A 52 3.66 -0.01 -2.72
N ALA A 53 4.14 1.25 -2.81
CA ALA A 53 5.53 1.55 -3.16
C ALA A 53 6.53 1.13 -2.07
N ILE A 54 6.18 1.28 -0.78
CA ILE A 54 7.03 0.83 0.33
C ILE A 54 7.31 -0.67 0.22
N LYS A 55 6.29 -1.47 -0.10
CA LYS A 55 6.42 -2.92 -0.17
C LYS A 55 6.80 -3.47 -1.55
N SER A 56 6.83 -2.65 -2.60
CA SER A 56 6.95 -3.15 -3.99
C SER A 56 8.27 -3.85 -4.30
N ASN A 57 9.30 -3.61 -3.49
CA ASN A 57 10.63 -4.23 -3.62
C ASN A 57 11.17 -4.65 -2.25
N ALA A 58 10.31 -5.26 -1.43
CA ALA A 58 10.71 -5.78 -0.13
C ALA A 58 9.89 -7.01 0.25
N THR A 59 10.53 -7.98 0.90
CA THR A 59 9.82 -9.01 1.65
C THR A 59 9.32 -8.43 2.99
N PRO A 60 8.32 -9.06 3.64
CA PRO A 60 7.89 -8.65 4.98
C PRO A 60 9.05 -8.60 5.99
N GLU A 61 10.00 -9.53 5.91
CA GLU A 61 11.17 -9.59 6.78
C GLU A 61 12.14 -8.42 6.53
N GLU A 62 12.32 -8.01 5.28
CA GLU A 62 13.11 -6.82 4.93
C GLU A 62 12.46 -5.55 5.46
N LEU A 63 11.14 -5.41 5.31
CA LEU A 63 10.39 -4.27 5.87
C LEU A 63 10.56 -4.17 7.38
N LEU A 64 10.46 -5.29 8.10
CA LEU A 64 10.66 -5.35 9.55
C LEU A 64 12.08 -4.96 9.94
N ARG A 65 13.11 -5.45 9.24
CA ARG A 65 14.51 -5.08 9.52
C ARG A 65 14.79 -3.60 9.29
N VAL A 66 14.27 -3.03 8.20
CA VAL A 66 14.37 -1.59 7.93
C VAL A 66 13.69 -0.79 9.05
N ALA A 67 12.47 -1.18 9.44
CA ALA A 67 11.75 -0.50 10.51
C ALA A 67 12.51 -0.56 11.85
N ALA A 68 13.01 -1.74 12.24
CA ALA A 68 13.75 -1.94 13.49
C ALA A 68 15.03 -1.07 13.54
N TYR A 69 15.82 -1.05 12.46
CA TYR A 69 17.04 -0.25 12.38
C TYR A 69 16.81 1.23 12.70
N TYR A 70 15.77 1.84 12.09
CA TYR A 70 15.44 3.25 12.32
C TYR A 70 14.75 3.53 13.66
N GLN A 71 14.20 2.52 14.34
CA GLN A 71 13.66 2.68 15.69
C GLN A 71 14.77 2.66 16.75
N GLU A 72 15.82 1.87 16.54
CA GLU A 72 16.95 1.74 17.47
C GLU A 72 17.99 2.86 17.32
N HIS A 73 18.15 3.41 16.10
CA HIS A 73 19.21 4.37 15.78
C HIS A 73 18.69 5.80 15.56
N ARG A 74 17.68 6.20 16.33
CA ARG A 74 17.07 7.52 16.26
C ARG A 74 17.32 8.36 17.52
#